data_AF-A0A6P9AW28-F1
#
_entry.id   AF-A0A6P9AW28-F1
#
_cell.length_a   1.000
_cell.length_b   1.000
_cell.length_c   1.000
_cell.angle_alpha   90.00
_cell.angle_beta   90.00
_cell.angle_gamma   90.00
#
_symmetry.space_group_name_H-M   'P 1'
#
loop_
_entity.id
_entity.type
_entity.pdbx_description
1 polymer ?
#
loop_
_entity_poly.entity_id
_entity_poly.type
_entity_poly.pdbx_seq_one_letter_code
_entity_poly.pdbx_strand_id
1 'polypeptide(L)'
;MKKTMLSSWVMLLTWMVFLKEFSVAQDSALEEAWRDWKKTYEKVYTDEEEASRRATWEKNLQMVEQHNREADEGKHTFWVNMNQFSDLTDEELKHMMGGLLPETVDPDNASQGFPQAPDIQQTPKPKKCHQRRYGTSRKDQDRTRLLVLLSNN
;
A
#
# COMPACT_ATOMS: atom_id res chain seq x y z
N MET A 1 -42.28 20.90 37.85
CA MET A 1 -41.91 19.69 37.07
C MET A 1 -41.55 20.00 35.59
N LYS A 2 -40.85 21.10 35.29
CA LYS A 2 -40.44 21.46 33.90
C LYS A 2 -38.91 21.59 33.70
N LYS A 3 -38.11 21.49 34.77
CA LYS A 3 -36.64 21.70 34.72
C LYS A 3 -35.85 20.54 34.11
N THR A 4 -36.42 19.32 34.08
CA THR A 4 -35.75 18.11 33.55
C THR A 4 -35.83 18.02 32.03
N MET A 5 -36.90 18.52 31.41
CA MET A 5 -37.07 18.52 29.95
C MET A 5 -36.07 19.46 29.28
N LEU A 6 -35.88 20.68 29.80
CA LEU A 6 -34.92 21.63 29.24
C LEU A 6 -33.47 21.11 29.37
N SER A 7 -33.14 20.44 30.47
CA SER A 7 -31.81 19.87 30.71
C SER A 7 -31.47 18.70 29.78
N SER A 8 -32.42 17.82 29.48
CA SER A 8 -32.19 16.67 28.59
C SER A 8 -31.94 17.13 27.14
N TRP A 9 -32.73 18.09 26.67
CA TRP A 9 -32.55 18.67 25.34
C TRP A 9 -31.23 19.45 25.23
N VAL A 10 -30.82 20.18 26.28
CA VAL A 10 -29.50 20.81 26.32
C VAL A 10 -28.38 19.77 26.24
N MET A 11 -28.48 18.64 26.96
CA MET A 11 -27.48 17.55 26.88
C MET A 11 -27.42 16.90 25.49
N LEU A 12 -28.57 16.67 24.86
CA LEU A 12 -28.64 16.15 23.48
C LEU A 12 -28.07 17.14 22.47
N LEU A 13 -28.37 18.44 22.62
CA LEU A 13 -27.82 19.48 21.77
C LEU A 13 -26.30 19.61 21.96
N THR A 14 -25.79 19.56 23.19
CA THR A 14 -24.34 19.55 23.44
C THR A 14 -23.67 18.28 22.92
N TRP A 15 -24.33 17.13 23.01
CA TRP A 15 -23.84 15.88 22.42
C TRP A 15 -23.75 15.97 20.88
N MET A 16 -24.78 16.52 20.24
CA MET A 16 -24.80 16.74 18.78
C MET A 16 -23.71 17.72 18.33
N VAL A 17 -23.47 18.79 19.07
CA VAL A 17 -22.37 19.73 18.78
C VAL A 17 -21.01 19.04 18.95
N PHE A 18 -20.83 18.25 20.01
CA PHE A 18 -19.59 17.49 20.23
C PHE A 18 -19.32 16.44 19.13
N LEU A 19 -20.35 15.73 18.66
CA LEU A 19 -20.22 14.81 17.52
C LEU A 19 -19.75 15.54 16.25
N LYS A 20 -20.24 16.76 16.02
CA LYS A 20 -19.87 17.56 14.84
C LYS A 20 -18.42 18.05 14.90
N GLU A 21 -17.91 18.40 16.08
CA GLU A 21 -16.51 18.80 16.28
C GLU A 21 -15.54 17.65 15.98
N PHE A 22 -15.88 16.42 16.39
CA PHE A 22 -15.04 15.25 16.13
C PHE A 22 -14.91 14.95 14.62
N SER A 23 -16.01 15.02 13.87
CA SER A 23 -16.00 14.78 12.43
C SER A 23 -15.14 15.79 11.67
N VAL A 24 -15.18 17.08 12.03
CA VAL A 24 -14.35 18.12 11.39
C VAL A 24 -12.86 17.93 11.70
N ALA A 25 -12.52 17.54 12.93
CA ALA A 25 -11.14 17.27 13.31
C ALA A 25 -10.56 16.05 12.57
N GLN A 26 -11.35 14.98 12.43
CA GLN A 26 -10.94 13.78 11.69
C GLN A 26 -10.72 14.08 10.20
N ASP A 27 -11.63 14.84 9.59
CA ASP A 27 -11.54 15.27 8.20
C ASP A 27 -10.26 16.11 7.97
N SER A 28 -9.99 17.08 8.86
CA SER A 28 -8.78 17.90 8.78
C SER A 28 -7.48 17.08 8.87
N ALA A 29 -7.42 16.07 9.72
CA ALA A 29 -6.24 15.23 9.86
C ALA A 29 -6.03 14.33 8.64
N LEU A 30 -7.12 13.81 8.07
CA LEU A 30 -7.09 13.04 6.83
C LEU A 30 -6.60 13.90 5.66
N GLU A 31 -7.05 15.15 5.55
CA GLU A 31 -6.62 16.08 4.50
C GLU A 31 -5.13 16.42 4.59
N GLU A 32 -4.62 16.62 5.79
CA GLU A 32 -3.19 16.82 6.02
C GLU A 32 -2.37 15.59 5.61
N ALA A 33 -2.79 14.40 6.03
CA ALA A 33 -2.11 13.15 5.68
C ALA A 33 -2.11 12.89 4.16
N TRP A 34 -3.20 13.21 3.46
CA TRP A 34 -3.27 13.12 2.00
C TRP A 34 -2.31 14.06 1.31
N ARG A 35 -2.28 15.32 1.74
CA ARG A 35 -1.37 16.34 1.19
C ARG A 35 0.09 15.94 1.39
N ASP A 36 0.44 15.44 2.57
CA ASP A 36 1.80 15.01 2.88
C ASP A 36 2.20 13.77 2.10
N TRP A 37 1.28 12.81 1.92
CA TRP A 37 1.50 11.64 1.09
C TRP A 37 1.73 12.04 -0.38
N LYS A 38 0.86 12.89 -0.95
CA LYS A 38 1.02 13.40 -2.33
C LYS A 38 2.37 14.10 -2.51
N LYS A 39 2.76 14.92 -1.53
CA LYS A 39 4.05 15.62 -1.55
C LYS A 39 5.23 14.65 -1.48
N THR A 40 5.14 13.61 -0.66
CA THR A 40 6.19 12.61 -0.48
C THR A 40 6.46 11.81 -1.75
N TYR A 41 5.41 11.50 -2.52
CA TYR A 41 5.49 10.71 -3.75
C TYR A 41 5.34 11.55 -5.03
N GLU A 42 5.45 12.89 -4.91
CA GLU A 42 5.38 13.85 -6.02
C GLU A 42 4.15 13.67 -6.92
N LYS A 43 3.00 13.34 -6.31
CA LYS A 43 1.74 13.09 -7.02
C LYS A 43 1.02 14.39 -7.36
N VAL A 44 0.60 14.51 -8.61
CA VAL A 44 -0.21 15.62 -9.13
C VAL A 44 -1.40 15.04 -9.88
N TYR A 45 -2.61 15.47 -9.53
CA TYR A 45 -3.85 15.01 -10.14
C TYR A 45 -4.65 16.21 -10.66
N THR A 46 -5.53 15.93 -11.61
CA THR A 46 -6.59 16.88 -12.00
C THR A 46 -7.73 16.87 -10.98
N ASP A 47 -8.54 17.93 -10.93
CA ASP A 47 -9.67 18.04 -9.99
C ASP A 47 -10.68 16.87 -10.16
N GLU A 48 -10.84 16.37 -11.38
CA GLU A 48 -11.74 15.25 -11.69
C GLU A 48 -11.20 13.91 -11.16
N GLU A 49 -9.89 13.71 -11.21
CA GLU A 49 -9.24 12.47 -10.76
C GLU A 49 -9.02 12.45 -9.25
N GLU A 50 -8.76 13.62 -8.64
CA GLU A 50 -8.37 13.74 -7.24
C GLU A 50 -9.37 13.08 -6.30
N ALA A 51 -10.67 13.26 -6.52
CA ALA A 51 -11.71 12.64 -5.70
C ALA A 51 -11.65 11.11 -5.74
N SER A 52 -11.41 10.51 -6.91
CA SER A 52 -11.31 9.05 -7.06
C SER A 52 -10.01 8.50 -6.44
N ARG A 53 -8.88 9.19 -6.64
CA ARG A 53 -7.58 8.83 -6.07
C ARG A 53 -7.58 8.95 -4.55
N ARG A 54 -8.23 10.01 -4.02
CA ARG A 54 -8.47 10.22 -2.59
C ARG A 54 -9.24 9.05 -1.97
N ALA A 55 -10.36 8.67 -2.58
CA ALA A 55 -11.20 7.58 -2.09
C ALA A 55 -10.44 6.23 -2.05
N THR A 56 -9.65 5.95 -3.08
CA THR A 56 -8.80 4.74 -3.12
C THR A 56 -7.72 4.78 -2.04
N TRP A 57 -7.08 5.94 -1.85
CA TRP A 57 -6.07 6.13 -0.81
C TRP A 57 -6.64 5.94 0.60
N GLU A 58 -7.82 6.47 0.89
CA GLU A 58 -8.47 6.29 2.19
C GLU A 58 -8.83 4.83 2.45
N LYS A 59 -9.34 4.13 1.43
CA LYS A 59 -9.62 2.70 1.52
C LYS A 59 -8.35 1.90 1.83
N ASN A 60 -7.24 2.22 1.17
CA ASN A 60 -5.96 1.57 1.40
C ASN A 60 -5.38 1.91 2.79
N LEU A 61 -5.57 3.14 3.27
CA LEU A 61 -5.19 3.53 4.63
C LEU A 61 -5.92 2.70 5.69
N GLN A 62 -7.25 2.55 5.56
CA GLN A 62 -8.05 1.73 6.46
C GLN A 62 -7.62 0.26 6.45
N MET A 63 -7.28 -0.26 5.27
CA MET A 63 -6.77 -1.63 5.11
C MET A 63 -5.44 -1.82 5.85
N VAL A 64 -4.52 -0.86 5.72
CA VAL A 64 -3.23 -0.87 6.43
C VAL A 64 -3.43 -0.82 7.94
N GLU A 65 -4.28 0.08 8.44
CA GLU A 65 -4.57 0.18 9.87
C GLU A 65 -5.18 -1.10 10.43
N GLN A 66 -6.12 -1.71 9.70
CA GLN A 66 -6.73 -2.98 10.08
C GLN A 66 -5.70 -4.11 10.11
N HIS A 67 -4.88 -4.24 9.07
CA HIS A 67 -3.85 -5.29 8.99
C HIS A 67 -2.82 -5.14 10.12
N ASN A 68 -2.37 -3.92 10.40
CA ASN A 68 -1.38 -3.66 11.45
C ASN A 68 -1.96 -3.94 12.84
N ARG A 69 -3.23 -3.60 13.10
CA ARG A 69 -3.91 -4.01 14.33
C ARG A 69 -3.98 -5.53 14.48
N GLU A 70 -4.30 -6.24 13.40
CA GLU A 70 -4.30 -7.72 13.40
C GLU A 70 -2.88 -8.31 13.59
N ALA A 71 -1.85 -7.65 13.06
CA ALA A 71 -0.46 -8.01 13.27
C ALA A 71 -0.03 -7.84 14.73
N ASP A 72 -0.47 -6.76 15.39
CA ASP A 72 -0.24 -6.52 16.82
C ASP A 72 -0.95 -7.56 17.71
N GLU A 73 -2.07 -8.12 17.24
CA GLU A 73 -2.76 -9.27 17.84
C GLU A 73 -2.08 -10.62 17.54
N GLY A 74 -1.01 -10.62 16.74
CA GLY A 74 -0.25 -11.81 16.36
C GLY A 74 -0.89 -12.66 15.25
N LYS A 75 -1.91 -12.14 14.54
CA LYS A 75 -2.55 -12.83 13.41
C LYS A 75 -1.69 -12.76 12.13
N HIS A 76 -0.86 -11.74 12.02
CA HIS A 76 0.11 -11.56 10.94
C HIS A 76 1.53 -11.47 11.49
N THR A 77 2.51 -11.83 10.66
CA THR A 77 3.94 -11.80 11.02
C THR A 77 4.66 -10.57 10.48
N PHE A 78 3.93 -9.67 9.83
CA PHE A 78 4.46 -8.47 9.18
C PHE A 78 3.47 -7.31 9.32
N TRP A 79 3.97 -6.11 9.06
CA TRP A 79 3.21 -4.88 9.03
C TRP A 79 3.27 -4.27 7.63
N VAL A 80 2.23 -3.54 7.27
CA VAL A 80 2.12 -2.83 6.00
C VAL A 80 2.16 -1.33 6.27
N ASN A 81 2.60 -0.55 5.30
CA ASN A 81 2.58 0.91 5.37
C ASN A 81 2.06 1.47 4.04
N MET A 82 1.54 2.69 4.10
CA MET A 82 1.19 3.48 2.93
C MET A 82 2.43 3.71 2.07
N ASN A 83 2.30 3.41 0.78
CA ASN A 83 3.39 3.45 -0.18
C ASN A 83 2.97 4.25 -1.43
N GLN A 84 3.81 4.30 -2.46
CA GLN A 84 3.54 5.04 -3.69
C GLN A 84 2.36 4.52 -4.53
N PHE A 85 1.88 3.32 -4.20
CA PHE A 85 0.77 2.63 -4.85
C PHE A 85 -0.55 2.76 -4.09
N SER A 86 -0.55 3.50 -2.98
CA SER A 86 -1.73 3.63 -2.15
C SER A 86 -2.90 4.35 -2.84
N ASP A 87 -2.67 5.04 -3.96
CA ASP A 87 -3.72 5.66 -4.80
C ASP A 87 -4.30 4.74 -5.89
N LEU A 88 -3.84 3.48 -5.95
CA LEU A 88 -4.21 2.54 -7.00
C LEU A 88 -5.17 1.48 -6.50
N THR A 89 -6.03 1.02 -7.40
CA THR A 89 -6.86 -0.16 -7.15
C THR A 89 -6.07 -1.45 -7.36
N ASP A 90 -6.57 -2.55 -6.81
CA ASP A 90 -5.95 -3.87 -6.96
C ASP A 90 -5.83 -4.28 -8.44
N GLU A 91 -6.80 -3.87 -9.26
CA GLU A 91 -6.81 -4.12 -10.70
C GLU A 91 -5.72 -3.32 -11.43
N GLU A 92 -5.58 -2.03 -11.11
CA GLU A 92 -4.53 -1.17 -11.67
C GLU A 92 -3.14 -1.68 -11.27
N LEU A 93 -2.97 -2.06 -10.00
CA LEU A 93 -1.73 -2.62 -9.48
C LEU A 93 -1.38 -3.94 -10.18
N LYS A 94 -2.37 -4.82 -10.39
CA LYS A 94 -2.18 -6.08 -11.11
C LYS A 94 -1.78 -5.86 -12.56
N HIS A 95 -2.37 -4.87 -13.23
CA HIS A 95 -1.99 -4.50 -14.59
C HIS A 95 -0.54 -3.99 -14.63
N MET A 96 -0.16 -3.14 -13.67
CA MET A 96 1.19 -2.62 -13.56
C MET A 96 2.24 -3.65 -13.17
N MET A 97 1.90 -4.68 -12.39
CA MET A 97 2.85 -5.73 -12.05
C MET A 97 3.05 -6.76 -13.17
N GLY A 98 2.28 -6.69 -14.27
CA GLY A 98 2.45 -7.50 -15.48
C GLY A 98 2.77 -8.96 -15.19
N GLY A 99 1.74 -9.80 -14.99
CA GLY A 99 1.93 -11.20 -14.61
C GLY A 99 2.99 -11.90 -15.46
N LEU A 100 3.80 -12.78 -14.84
CA LEU A 100 4.65 -13.69 -15.59
C LEU A 100 3.73 -14.50 -16.51
N LEU A 101 3.83 -14.25 -17.81
CA LEU A 101 3.33 -15.21 -18.78
C LEU A 101 4.11 -16.49 -18.51
N PRO A 102 3.45 -17.63 -18.25
CA PRO A 102 4.16 -18.89 -18.20
C PRO A 102 4.83 -19.03 -19.58
N GLU A 103 6.15 -18.94 -19.60
CA GLU A 103 6.91 -19.38 -20.74
C GLU A 103 6.49 -20.83 -20.96
N THR A 104 5.87 -21.10 -22.11
CA THR A 104 5.59 -22.48 -22.50
C THR A 104 6.96 -23.11 -22.67
N VAL A 105 7.43 -23.75 -21.60
CA VAL A 105 8.68 -24.51 -21.64
C VAL A 105 8.43 -25.61 -22.65
N ASP A 106 8.95 -25.44 -23.86
CA ASP A 106 9.06 -26.53 -24.80
C ASP A 106 9.91 -27.60 -24.09
N PRO A 107 9.32 -28.79 -23.81
CA PRO A 107 10.00 -29.81 -23.00
C PRO A 107 11.32 -30.28 -23.62
N ASP A 108 11.55 -29.96 -24.89
CA ASP A 108 12.68 -30.38 -25.70
C ASP A 108 13.94 -29.52 -25.47
N ASN A 109 13.84 -28.35 -24.83
CA ASN A 109 14.99 -27.46 -24.59
C ASN A 109 15.35 -27.31 -23.10
N ALA A 110 14.68 -28.05 -22.20
CA ALA A 110 14.89 -28.01 -20.75
C ALA A 110 16.09 -28.86 -20.27
N SER A 111 17.14 -29.03 -21.09
CA SER A 111 18.31 -29.83 -20.75
C SER A 111 19.62 -29.06 -20.91
N GLN A 112 19.77 -28.01 -20.13
CA GLN A 112 21.06 -27.78 -19.46
C GLN A 112 20.79 -27.84 -17.97
N GLY A 113 20.81 -29.08 -17.44
CA GLY A 113 20.54 -29.35 -16.04
C GLY A 113 21.41 -28.48 -15.14
N PHE A 114 20.80 -27.95 -14.08
CA PHE A 114 21.56 -27.40 -12.97
C PHE A 114 22.58 -28.45 -12.51
N PRO A 115 23.88 -28.12 -12.43
CA PRO A 115 24.87 -29.05 -11.91
C PRO A 115 24.39 -29.59 -10.56
N GLN A 116 24.34 -30.91 -10.40
CA GLN A 116 23.98 -31.52 -9.13
C GLN A 116 24.90 -30.96 -8.04
N ALA A 117 24.30 -30.34 -7.03
CA ALA A 117 25.04 -29.88 -5.87
C ALA A 117 25.69 -31.11 -5.20
N PRO A 118 26.96 -31.01 -4.77
CA PRO A 118 27.59 -32.08 -4.01
C PRO A 118 26.76 -32.38 -2.76
N ASP A 119 26.70 -33.65 -2.35
CA ASP A 119 26.00 -34.10 -1.15
C ASP A 119 26.67 -33.50 0.10
N ILE A 120 26.13 -32.40 0.60
CA ILE A 120 26.61 -31.76 1.84
C ILE A 120 25.67 -32.20 2.97
N GLN A 121 26.14 -33.14 3.80
CA GLN A 121 25.44 -33.68 4.98
C GLN A 121 25.09 -32.64 6.07
N GLN A 122 25.50 -31.39 5.90
CA GLN A 122 24.97 -30.24 6.63
C GLN A 122 24.68 -29.11 5.65
N THR A 123 23.41 -28.73 5.52
CA THR A 123 23.09 -27.45 4.90
C THR A 123 23.68 -26.34 5.77
N PRO A 124 24.59 -25.51 5.24
CA PRO A 124 25.04 -24.35 6.00
C PRO A 124 23.82 -23.49 6.30
N LYS A 125 23.70 -22.97 7.53
CA LYS A 125 22.64 -22.03 7.94
C LYS A 125 22.38 -21.03 6.80
N PRO A 126 21.12 -20.71 6.48
CA PRO A 126 20.77 -19.90 5.31
C PRO A 126 21.63 -18.63 5.30
N LYS A 127 22.55 -18.57 4.35
CA LYS A 127 23.44 -17.41 4.19
C LYS A 127 22.57 -16.29 3.64
N LYS A 128 22.39 -15.19 4.38
CA LYS A 128 21.76 -13.98 3.85
C LYS A 128 22.52 -13.60 2.57
N CYS A 129 21.84 -13.59 1.43
CA CYS A 129 22.40 -13.33 0.09
C CYS A 129 22.94 -11.89 -0.11
N HIS A 130 23.13 -11.14 0.97
CA HIS A 130 23.34 -9.70 0.96
C HIS A 130 24.82 -9.26 0.90
N GLN A 131 25.76 -10.16 0.61
CA GLN A 131 27.18 -9.82 0.59
C GLN A 131 27.94 -10.43 -0.59
N ARG A 132 27.42 -10.20 -1.79
CA ARG A 132 28.27 -10.16 -2.98
C ARG A 132 28.28 -8.74 -3.51
N ARG A 133 29.48 -8.19 -3.72
CA ARG A 133 29.80 -6.83 -4.21
C ARG A 133 29.28 -6.52 -5.63
N TYR A 134 28.36 -7.33 -6.15
CA TYR A 134 27.82 -7.29 -7.52
C TYR A 134 26.33 -6.91 -7.56
N GLY A 135 25.74 -6.48 -6.45
CA GLY A 135 24.39 -5.94 -6.44
C GLY A 135 24.36 -4.58 -7.14
N THR A 136 23.55 -4.44 -8.18
CA THR A 136 23.19 -3.12 -8.71
C THR A 136 22.18 -2.46 -7.78
N SER A 137 22.11 -1.13 -7.77
CA SER A 137 21.09 -0.40 -7.01
C SER A 137 19.69 -0.93 -7.33
N ARG A 138 18.84 -1.01 -6.31
CA ARG A 138 17.43 -1.42 -6.47
C ARG A 138 16.80 -0.57 -7.56
N LYS A 139 16.40 -1.21 -8.67
CA LYS A 139 15.70 -0.56 -9.76
C LYS A 139 14.22 -0.44 -9.40
N ASP A 140 13.68 0.76 -9.53
CA ASP A 140 12.25 0.99 -9.50
C ASP A 140 11.68 0.66 -10.89
N GLN A 141 10.82 -0.36 -10.95
CA GLN A 141 10.24 -0.83 -12.21
C GLN A 141 9.18 0.14 -12.74
N ASP A 142 8.56 0.96 -11.89
CA ASP A 142 7.50 1.90 -12.29
C ASP A 142 8.09 3.06 -13.09
N ARG A 143 9.22 3.59 -12.61
CA ARG A 143 9.95 4.66 -13.32
C ARG A 143 10.48 4.20 -14.68
N THR A 144 10.77 2.90 -14.80
CA THR A 144 11.29 2.31 -16.03
C THR A 144 10.18 2.07 -17.06
N ARG A 145 8.96 1.70 -16.64
CA ARG A 145 7.82 1.51 -17.57
C ARG A 145 7.25 2.82 -18.12
N LEU A 146 7.20 3.88 -17.30
CA LEU A 146 6.71 5.18 -17.74
C LEU A 146 7.59 5.82 -18.83
N LEU A 147 8.92 5.60 -18.77
CA LEU A 147 9.86 6.03 -19.81
C LEU A 147 9.75 5.23 -21.13
N VAL A 148 9.38 3.95 -21.07
CA VAL A 148 9.19 3.13 -22.29
C VAL A 148 7.92 3.55 -23.04
N LEU A 149 6.87 3.97 -22.33
CA LEU A 149 5.65 4.47 -22.96
C LEU A 149 5.82 5.88 -23.55
N LEU A 150 6.67 6.72 -22.96
CA LEU A 150 6.99 8.06 -23.50
C LEU A 150 8.04 8.06 -24.63
N SER A 151 8.75 6.95 -24.84
CA SER A 151 9.72 6.81 -25.95
C SER A 151 9.11 6.24 -27.23
N ASN A 152 7.85 5.80 -27.20
CA ASN A 152 7.13 5.21 -28.34
C ASN A 152 6.00 6.12 -28.87
N ASN A 153 6.13 7.44 -28.70
CA ASN A 153 5.28 8.43 -29.34
C ASN A 153 6.15 9.44 -30.10
#